data_AF-A0A7J8YLD9-F1
#
_entry.id   AF-A0A7J8YLD9-F1
#
_cell.length_a   1.000
_cell.length_b   1.000
_cell.length_c   1.000
_cell.angle_alpha   90.00
_cell.angle_beta   90.00
_cell.angle_gamma   90.00
#
_symmetry.space_group_name_H-M   'P 1'
#
loop_
_entity.id
_entity.type
_entity.pdbx_description
1 polymer ?
#
loop_
_entity_poly.entity_id
_entity_poly.type
_entity_poly.pdbx_seq_one_letter_code
_entity_poly.pdbx_strand_id
1 'polypeptide(L)' 'MSIRLGNVPTIVVSSPEAAKLFLETHDVVFASRPKLQFADYVSYGNKGLVFAPYGSYWRT' A
#
# COMPACT_ATOMS: atom_id res chain seq x y z
N MET A 1 -1.56 5.47 -15.85
CA MET A 1 -0.16 5.24 -16.29
C MET A 1 0.41 4.11 -15.44
N SER A 2 1.25 3.23 -15.99
CA SER A 2 1.90 2.16 -15.21
C SER A 2 3.36 2.02 -15.57
N ILE A 3 4.17 1.72 -14.56
CA ILE A 3 5.60 1.40 -14.70
C ILE A 3 5.83 0.00 -14.13
N ARG A 4 6.92 -0.64 -14.54
CA ARG A 4 7.33 -1.94 -14.01
C ARG A 4 8.70 -1.79 -13.36
N LEU A 5 8.74 -1.97 -12.04
CA LEU A 5 9.96 -1.90 -11.24
C LEU A 5 10.52 -3.33 -11.07
N GLY A 6 11.37 -3.75 -12.01
CA GLY A 6 11.83 -5.13 -12.09
C GLY A 6 10.67 -6.10 -12.38
N ASN A 7 10.29 -6.90 -11.40
CA ASN A 7 9.14 -7.82 -11.50
C ASN A 7 7.86 -7.29 -10.82
N VAL A 8 7.88 -6.07 -10.30
CA VAL A 8 6.74 -5.47 -9.60
C VAL A 8 6.02 -4.50 -10.54
N PRO A 9 4.78 -4.78 -10.98
CA PRO A 9 3.96 -3.80 -11.66
C PRO A 9 3.53 -2.69 -10.69
N THR A 10 3.55 -1.44 -11.14
CA THR A 10 3.19 -0.28 -10.32
C THR A 10 2.33 0.68 -11.12
N ILE A 11 1.18 1.06 -10.55
CA ILE A 11 0.21 1.96 -11.18
C ILE A 11 0.41 3.36 -10.58
N VAL A 12 0.54 4.37 -11.45
CA VAL A 12 0.60 5.77 -11.04
C VAL A 12 -0.77 6.40 -11.23
N VAL A 13 -1.32 6.90 -10.14
CA VAL A 13 -2.59 7.65 -10.11
C VAL A 13 -2.27 9.14 -9.98
N SER A 14 -2.80 9.95 -10.90
CA SER A 14 -2.47 11.37 -11.02
C SER A 14 -3.68 12.25 -11.32
N SER A 15 -4.89 11.80 -10.99
CA SER A 15 -6.11 12.62 -11.04
C SER A 15 -6.92 12.49 -9.75
N PRO A 16 -7.64 13.55 -9.33
CA PRO A 16 -8.48 13.51 -8.13
C PRO A 16 -9.58 12.45 -8.21
N GLU A 17 -10.18 12.26 -9.39
CA GLU A 17 -11.28 11.32 -9.60
C GLU A 17 -10.79 9.88 -9.40
N ALA A 18 -9.63 9.56 -9.96
CA ALA A 18 -9.02 8.25 -9.77
C ALA A 18 -8.53 8.06 -8.33
N ALA A 19 -7.99 9.09 -7.68
CA ALA A 19 -7.58 9.03 -6.29
C ALA A 19 -8.75 8.70 -5.36
N LYS A 20 -9.91 9.35 -5.56
CA LYS A 20 -11.13 9.05 -4.82
C LYS A 20 -11.54 7.58 -4.95
N LEU A 21 -11.42 7.01 -6.15
CA LEU A 21 -11.81 5.61 -6.36
C LEU A 21 -11.01 4.63 -5.50
N PHE A 22 -9.70 4.83 -5.30
CA PHE A 22 -8.87 3.86 -4.57
C PHE A 22 -8.58 4.24 -3.10
N LEU A 23 -8.71 5.52 -2.74
CA LEU A 23 -8.53 5.99 -1.36
C LEU A 23 -9.83 6.10 -0.56
N GLU A 24 -10.99 6.11 -1.22
CA GLU A 24 -12.31 6.23 -0.57
C GLU A 24 -13.26 5.13 -1.04
N THR A 25 -13.57 5.06 -2.34
CA THR A 25 -14.62 4.14 -2.82
C THR A 25 -14.26 2.66 -2.69
N HIS A 26 -12.99 2.33 -2.93
CA HIS A 26 -12.45 0.95 -2.82
C HIS A 26 -11.26 0.90 -1.86
N ASP A 27 -11.25 1.78 -0.85
CA ASP A 27 -10.15 1.96 0.10
C ASP A 27 -9.68 0.64 0.73
N VAL A 28 -10.60 -0.23 1.17
CA VAL A 28 -10.32 -1.53 1.77
C VAL A 28 -9.56 -2.46 0.81
N VAL A 29 -9.85 -2.41 -0.49
CA VAL A 29 -9.18 -3.26 -1.50
C VAL A 29 -7.72 -2.84 -1.68
N PHE A 30 -7.45 -1.53 -1.61
CA PHE A 30 -6.11 -0.95 -1.82
C PHE A 30 -5.39 -0.58 -0.52
N ALA A 31 -5.97 -0.89 0.64
CA ALA A 31 -5.43 -0.50 1.95
C ALA A 31 -4.11 -1.19 2.30
N SER A 32 -3.83 -2.37 1.73
CA SER A 32 -2.63 -3.13 2.08
C SER A 32 -1.35 -2.45 1.61
N ARG A 33 -0.32 -2.51 2.46
CA ARG A 33 1.02 -2.01 2.14
C ARG A 33 1.87 -3.07 1.44
N PRO A 34 2.71 -2.68 0.47
CA PRO A 34 3.69 -3.58 -0.12
C PRO A 34 4.74 -3.96 0.93
N LYS A 35 5.28 -5.18 0.84
CA LYS A 35 6.41 -5.59 1.67
C LYS A 35 7.66 -4.86 1.20
N LEU A 36 8.25 -4.04 2.05
CA LEU A 36 9.46 -3.29 1.76
C LEU A 36 10.58 -3.80 2.64
N GLN A 37 11.74 -4.10 2.05
CA GLN A 37 12.92 -4.55 2.81
C GLN A 37 13.35 -3.50 3.85
N PHE A 38 13.26 -2.21 3.50
CA PHE A 38 13.49 -1.12 4.44
C PHE A 38 12.58 -1.20 5.68
N ALA A 39 11.27 -1.33 5.47
CA ALA A 39 10.28 -1.41 6.56
C ALA A 39 10.42 -2.70 7.38
N ASP A 40 11.02 -3.75 6.82
CA ASP A 40 11.37 -4.94 7.58
C ASP A 40 12.38 -4.62 8.69
N TYR A 41 13.43 -3.88 8.34
CA TYR A 41 14.46 -3.46 9.29
C TYR A 41 14.02 -2.37 10.27
N VAL A 42 13.30 -1.34 9.78
CA VAL A 42 12.96 -0.18 10.63
C VAL A 42 11.62 -0.28 11.34
N SER A 43 10.78 -1.26 10.99
CA SER A 43 9.42 -1.40 11.53
C SER A 43 9.13 -2.81 12.02
N TYR A 44 10.08 -3.44 12.72
CA TYR A 44 9.89 -4.72 13.42
C TYR A 44 9.28 -5.82 12.53
N GLY A 45 9.73 -5.90 11.28
CA GLY A 45 9.19 -6.85 10.31
C GLY A 45 7.92 -6.38 9.60
N ASN A 46 7.88 -5.13 9.09
CA ASN A 46 6.69 -4.53 8.45
C ASN A 46 5.46 -4.49 9.38
N LYS A 47 5.65 -4.08 10.63
CA LYS A 47 4.60 -3.93 11.66
C LYS A 47 4.35 -2.45 11.97
N GLY A 48 3.52 -2.18 12.98
CA GLY A 48 3.06 -0.84 13.33
C GLY A 48 1.98 -0.31 12.38
N LEU A 49 1.62 0.96 12.54
CA LEU A 49 0.48 1.55 11.83
C LEU A 49 0.77 1.85 10.34
N VAL A 50 1.99 2.27 10.01
CA VAL A 50 2.31 2.86 8.71
C VAL A 50 2.58 1.80 7.62
N PHE A 51 3.35 0.76 7.96
CA PHE A 51 3.86 -0.22 6.99
C PHE A 51 3.22 -1.60 7.09
N ALA A 52 2.38 -1.87 8.09
CA ALA A 52 1.74 -3.17 8.19
C ALA A 52 0.77 -3.44 7.01
N PRO A 53 0.81 -4.66 6.44
CA PRO A 53 -0.23 -5.10 5.52
C PRO A 53 -1.60 -5.00 6.17
N TYR A 54 -2.61 -4.69 5.37
CA TYR A 54 -3.97 -4.57 5.87
C TYR A 54 -4.48 -5.95 6.31
N GLY A 55 -5.04 -6.03 7.51
CA GLY A 55 -5.39 -7.29 8.15
C GLY A 55 -5.87 -7.06 9.59
N SER A 56 -6.09 -8.13 10.35
CA SER A 56 -6.54 -8.02 11.75
C SER A 56 -5.58 -7.19 12.60
N TYR A 57 -4.27 -7.44 12.50
CA TYR A 57 -3.25 -6.69 13.23
C TYR A 57 -3.30 -5.18 12.99
N TRP A 58 -3.46 -4.75 11.73
CA TRP A 58 -3.50 -3.33 11.37
C TRP A 58 -4.81 -2.64 11.83
N ARG A 59 -5.91 -3.40 11.96
CA ARG A 59 -7.23 -2.88 12.36
C ARG A 59 -7.42 -2.74 13.88
N THR A 60 -6.50 -3.29 14.66
CA THR A 60 -6.45 -3.13 16.12
C THR A 60 -5.65 -1.91 16.50
#